data_AF-A0A6M4IKS5-F1
#
_entry.id   AF-A0A6M4IKS5-F1
#
_cell.length_a   1.000
_cell.length_b   1.000
_cell.length_c   1.000
_cell.angle_alpha   90.00
_cell.angle_beta   90.00
_cell.angle_gamma   90.00
#
_symmetry.space_group_name_H-M   'P 1'
#
loop_
_entity.id
_entity.type
_entity.pdbx_description
1 polymer ?
#
loop_
_entity_poly.entity_id
_entity_poly.type
_entity_poly.pdbx_seq_one_letter_code
_entity_poly.pdbx_strand_id
1 'polypeptide(L)'
;MRSILVLLEDIVRLEFGPGELASVRAEASTQVGDADSGSGSSARVSAFVRALCQVRRRPLPEVYAFVGMQLAPSVVKDFPMVTRDRQSTRLVLLQINQLAPAVLDALVPGVEVPAFDVELIDAETVRVSFTGTTEMASLLEGAVRGLGQHFGERVEPTRASPPSYAPNRRLIDIKITPDRRTDDVPSPTGVDRRKFFSF
;
A
#
# COMPACT_ATOMS: atom_id res chain seq x y z
N MET A 1 7.16 -17.58 -2.73
CA MET A 1 6.47 -16.34 -2.30
C MET A 1 7.45 -15.53 -1.49
N ARG A 2 7.64 -14.24 -1.80
CA ARG A 2 8.61 -13.40 -1.09
C ARG A 2 8.03 -13.02 0.27
N SER A 3 8.83 -13.08 1.33
CA SER A 3 8.42 -12.58 2.64
C SER A 3 8.37 -11.05 2.62
N ILE A 4 7.63 -10.46 3.56
CA ILE A 4 7.57 -9.00 3.70
C ILE A 4 8.95 -8.37 3.87
N LEU A 5 9.88 -9.01 4.57
CA LEU A 5 11.22 -8.45 4.80
C LEU A 5 12.00 -8.35 3.48
N VAL A 6 11.91 -9.38 2.64
CA VAL A 6 12.52 -9.36 1.30
C VAL A 6 11.91 -8.24 0.45
N LEU A 7 10.60 -8.04 0.53
CA LEU A 7 9.94 -6.93 -0.19
C LEU A 7 10.42 -5.56 0.31
N LEU A 8 10.57 -5.37 1.63
CA LEU A 8 11.08 -4.13 2.21
C LEU A 8 12.52 -3.84 1.80
N GLU A 9 13.38 -4.87 1.78
CA GLU A 9 14.75 -4.74 1.31
C GLU A 9 14.83 -4.42 -0.18
N ASP A 10 13.98 -5.06 -0.99
CA ASP A 10 13.85 -4.76 -2.42
C ASP A 10 13.42 -3.30 -2.62
N ILE A 11 12.43 -2.80 -1.87
CA ILE A 11 11.98 -1.40 -1.92
C ILE A 11 13.13 -0.45 -1.60
N VAL A 12 13.83 -0.65 -0.49
CA VAL A 12 14.95 0.22 -0.09
C VAL A 12 16.07 0.17 -1.14
N ARG A 13 16.38 -1.02 -1.68
CA ARG A 13 17.40 -1.16 -2.72
C ARG A 13 17.03 -0.41 -4.01
N LEU A 14 15.76 -0.49 -4.43
CA LEU A 14 15.30 0.13 -5.67
C LEU A 14 15.21 1.66 -5.53
N GLU A 15 14.72 2.14 -4.39
CA GLU A 15 14.43 3.56 -4.18
C GLU A 15 15.67 4.34 -3.71
N PHE A 16 16.55 3.70 -2.93
CA PHE A 16 17.66 4.38 -2.26
C PHE A 16 19.04 3.76 -2.55
N GLY A 17 19.08 2.63 -3.25
CA GLY A 17 20.32 1.96 -3.63
C GLY A 17 20.90 1.02 -2.57
N PRO A 18 21.93 0.24 -2.95
CA PRO A 18 22.50 -0.80 -2.09
C PRO A 18 23.23 -0.26 -0.85
N GLY A 19 23.79 0.96 -0.93
CA GLY A 19 24.47 1.59 0.20
C GLY A 19 23.51 1.92 1.34
N GLU A 20 22.36 2.51 1.05
CA GLU A 20 21.34 2.78 2.07
C GLU A 20 20.73 1.49 2.63
N LEU A 21 20.50 0.48 1.78
CA LEU A 21 20.08 -0.85 2.26
C LEU A 21 21.09 -1.43 3.27
N ALA A 22 22.39 -1.32 3.00
CA ALA A 22 23.42 -1.79 3.94
C ALA A 22 23.36 -1.05 5.28
N SER A 23 23.19 0.27 5.26
CA SER A 23 23.02 1.09 6.47
C SER A 23 21.76 0.71 7.26
N VAL A 24 20.63 0.52 6.58
CA VAL A 24 19.36 0.10 7.21
C VAL A 24 19.50 -1.29 7.83
N ARG A 25 20.16 -2.24 7.17
CA ARG A 25 20.40 -3.58 7.73
C ARG A 25 21.31 -3.55 8.96
N ALA A 26 22.38 -2.75 8.92
CA ALA A 26 23.27 -2.57 10.05
C ALA A 26 22.52 -2.03 11.27
N GLU A 27 21.73 -0.97 11.07
CA GLU A 27 20.91 -0.37 12.13
C GLU A 27 19.74 -1.28 12.59
N ALA A 28 19.12 -2.04 11.68
CA ALA A 28 18.09 -3.00 12.09
C ALA A 28 18.68 -4.12 12.97
N SER A 29 19.94 -4.49 12.72
CA SER A 29 20.63 -5.54 13.48
C SER A 29 20.96 -5.10 14.91
N THR A 30 21.30 -3.82 15.13
CA THR A 30 21.54 -3.28 16.48
C THR A 30 20.25 -3.23 17.30
N GLN A 31 19.11 -2.96 16.66
CA GLN A 31 17.80 -2.90 17.31
C GLN A 31 17.23 -4.26 17.72
N VAL A 32 17.73 -5.35 17.12
CA VAL A 32 17.31 -6.72 17.43
C VAL A 32 18.24 -7.40 18.46
N GLY A 33 19.32 -6.74 18.90
CA GLY A 33 20.41 -7.33 19.70
C GLY A 33 20.01 -8.13 20.96
N ASP A 34 20.71 -9.25 21.16
CA ASP A 34 20.80 -10.25 22.28
C ASP A 34 19.53 -10.73 23.02
N ALA A 35 18.38 -10.08 22.85
CA ALA A 35 17.11 -10.52 23.41
C ALA A 35 16.39 -11.46 22.43
N ASP A 36 16.62 -12.75 22.65
CA ASP A 36 15.88 -13.91 22.14
C ASP A 36 15.97 -14.23 20.64
N SER A 37 16.68 -15.34 20.42
CA SER A 37 16.64 -16.29 19.30
C SER A 37 15.24 -16.83 18.92
N GLY A 38 14.17 -16.16 19.36
CA GLY A 38 12.77 -16.43 19.04
C GLY A 38 11.99 -15.23 18.50
N SER A 39 12.60 -14.06 18.26
CA SER A 39 11.86 -12.89 17.75
C SER A 39 11.34 -13.16 16.33
N GLY A 40 10.02 -13.35 16.24
CA GLY A 40 9.33 -13.75 15.01
C GLY A 40 9.46 -12.74 13.87
N SER A 41 8.99 -13.12 12.68
CA SER A 41 9.05 -12.30 11.45
C SER A 41 8.59 -10.85 11.64
N SER A 42 7.60 -10.62 12.51
CA SER A 42 7.06 -9.28 12.82
C SER A 42 8.08 -8.36 13.53
N ALA A 43 8.87 -8.89 14.47
CA ALA A 43 9.88 -8.10 15.19
C ALA A 43 10.98 -7.59 14.25
N ARG A 44 11.45 -8.45 13.34
CA ARG A 44 12.44 -8.09 12.32
C ARG A 44 11.92 -7.03 11.35
N VAL A 45 10.65 -7.13 10.95
CA VAL A 45 9.99 -6.12 10.10
C VAL A 45 9.90 -4.79 10.82
N SER A 46 9.47 -4.80 12.09
CA SER A 46 9.39 -3.59 12.90
C SER A 46 10.74 -2.91 13.06
N ALA A 47 11.80 -3.67 13.37
CA ALA A 47 13.17 -3.17 13.47
C ALA A 47 13.67 -2.59 12.14
N PHE A 48 13.40 -3.27 11.03
CA PHE A 48 13.79 -2.79 9.71
C PHE A 48 13.14 -1.44 9.36
N VAL A 49 11.83 -1.29 9.60
CA VAL A 49 11.12 -0.03 9.35
C VAL A 49 11.62 1.09 10.26
N ARG A 50 11.89 0.81 11.54
CA ARG A 50 12.47 1.79 12.49
C ARG A 50 13.88 2.22 12.09
N ALA A 51 14.72 1.28 11.66
CA ALA A 51 16.04 1.57 11.11
C ALA A 51 15.95 2.46 9.88
N LEU A 52 15.01 2.20 8.97
CA LEU A 52 14.77 3.06 7.81
C LEU A 52 14.39 4.49 8.22
N CYS A 53 13.57 4.65 9.27
CA CYS A 53 13.23 5.97 9.81
C CYS A 53 14.46 6.73 10.29
N GLN A 54 15.35 6.06 11.02
CA GLN A 54 16.57 6.68 11.56
C GLN A 54 17.56 7.05 10.46
N VAL A 55 17.85 6.11 9.54
CA VAL A 55 18.76 6.34 8.41
C VAL A 55 18.28 7.49 7.54
N ARG A 56 16.97 7.57 7.25
CA ARG A 56 16.37 8.62 6.43
C ARG A 56 15.99 9.89 7.19
N ARG A 57 16.07 9.87 8.53
CA ARG A 57 15.59 10.91 9.43
C ARG A 57 14.15 11.32 9.13
N ARG A 58 13.29 10.33 8.90
CA ARG A 58 11.87 10.51 8.57
C ARG A 58 10.99 10.08 9.74
N PRO A 59 9.88 10.78 10.01
CA PRO A 59 8.88 10.32 10.97
C PRO A 59 8.34 8.93 10.59
N LEU A 60 8.08 8.11 11.60
CA LEU A 60 7.56 6.74 11.42
C LEU A 60 6.30 6.68 10.54
N PRO A 61 5.29 7.57 10.71
CA PRO A 61 4.11 7.58 9.84
C PRO A 61 4.43 7.82 8.35
N GLU A 62 5.40 8.68 8.04
CA GLU A 62 5.80 8.94 6.65
C GLU A 62 6.44 7.71 6.01
N VAL A 63 7.28 7.00 6.77
CA VAL A 63 7.94 5.78 6.28
C VAL A 63 6.93 4.65 6.06
N TYR A 64 5.96 4.46 6.96
CA TYR A 64 4.89 3.47 6.74
C TYR A 64 4.04 3.80 5.50
N ALA A 65 3.70 5.06 5.30
CA ALA A 65 2.97 5.48 4.09
C ALA A 65 3.78 5.26 2.81
N PHE A 66 5.07 5.58 2.83
CA PHE A 66 5.97 5.30 1.71
C PHE A 66 6.07 3.79 1.42
N VAL A 67 6.30 2.99 2.46
CA VAL A 67 6.38 1.53 2.36
C VAL A 67 5.09 0.95 1.79
N GLY A 68 3.93 1.36 2.30
CA GLY A 68 2.63 0.88 1.80
C GLY A 68 2.45 1.15 0.31
N MET A 69 2.81 2.37 -0.11
CA MET A 69 2.73 2.79 -1.51
C MET A 69 3.62 1.93 -2.42
N GLN A 70 4.85 1.65 -1.98
CA GLN A 70 5.81 0.86 -2.74
C GLN A 70 5.55 -0.66 -2.68
N LEU A 71 4.85 -1.13 -1.66
CA LEU A 71 4.44 -2.53 -1.55
C LEU A 71 3.32 -2.89 -2.53
N ALA A 72 2.39 -1.97 -2.81
CA ALA A 72 1.24 -2.24 -3.66
C ALA A 72 1.58 -2.88 -5.02
N PRO A 73 2.53 -2.36 -5.82
CA PRO A 73 2.92 -3.00 -7.08
C PRO A 73 3.41 -4.45 -6.91
N SER A 74 4.17 -4.73 -5.86
CA SER A 74 4.64 -6.08 -5.56
C SER A 74 3.50 -7.00 -5.13
N VAL A 75 2.55 -6.49 -4.33
CA VAL A 75 1.35 -7.23 -3.91
C VAL A 75 0.48 -7.56 -5.10
N VAL A 76 0.24 -6.61 -6.00
CA VAL A 76 -0.56 -6.86 -7.22
C VAL A 76 0.09 -7.91 -8.11
N LYS A 77 1.43 -7.86 -8.24
CA LYS A 77 2.19 -8.84 -9.01
C LYS A 77 2.15 -10.24 -8.40
N ASP A 78 2.41 -10.34 -7.09
CA ASP A 78 2.55 -11.62 -6.39
C ASP A 78 1.17 -12.23 -6.04
N PHE A 79 0.13 -11.40 -5.94
CA PHE A 79 -1.26 -11.80 -5.66
C PHE A 79 -2.23 -11.20 -6.70
N PRO A 80 -2.24 -11.71 -7.95
CA PRO A 80 -3.12 -11.18 -8.99
C PRO A 80 -4.60 -11.22 -8.62
N MET A 81 -5.00 -12.11 -7.70
CA MET A 81 -6.35 -12.17 -7.15
C MET A 81 -6.82 -10.86 -6.50
N VAL A 82 -5.91 -9.96 -6.10
CA VAL A 82 -6.23 -8.63 -5.57
C VAL A 82 -6.92 -7.78 -6.64
N THR A 83 -6.48 -7.85 -7.89
CA THR A 83 -6.95 -6.96 -8.96
C THR A 83 -7.67 -7.67 -10.11
N ARG A 84 -7.56 -9.00 -10.24
CA ARG A 84 -8.09 -9.80 -11.36
C ARG A 84 -9.53 -9.46 -11.74
N ASP A 85 -10.41 -9.33 -10.76
CA ASP A 85 -11.85 -9.10 -10.96
C ASP A 85 -12.29 -7.69 -10.54
N ARG A 86 -11.34 -6.76 -10.39
CA ARG A 86 -11.58 -5.43 -9.82
C ARG A 86 -10.97 -4.37 -10.71
N GLN A 87 -11.78 -3.41 -11.09
CA GLN A 87 -11.40 -2.36 -12.04
C GLN A 87 -11.07 -1.02 -11.38
N SER A 88 -11.06 -0.96 -10.04
CA SER A 88 -10.78 0.26 -9.28
C SER A 88 -10.28 -0.04 -7.88
N THR A 89 -9.57 0.92 -7.28
CA THR A 89 -9.15 0.88 -5.86
C THR A 89 -10.36 0.72 -4.94
N ARG A 90 -11.49 1.36 -5.29
CA ARG A 90 -12.75 1.27 -4.54
C ARG A 90 -13.22 -0.19 -4.41
N LEU A 91 -13.23 -0.94 -5.52
CA LEU A 91 -13.68 -2.33 -5.50
C LEU A 91 -12.73 -3.23 -4.71
N VAL A 92 -11.42 -2.94 -4.70
CA VAL A 92 -10.45 -3.62 -3.83
C VAL A 92 -10.78 -3.36 -2.35
N LEU A 93 -11.01 -2.10 -1.98
CA LEU A 93 -11.33 -1.71 -0.61
C LEU A 93 -12.62 -2.35 -0.11
N LEU A 94 -13.68 -2.38 -0.92
CA LEU A 94 -14.95 -3.04 -0.55
C LEU A 94 -14.81 -4.54 -0.29
N GLN A 95 -13.71 -5.16 -0.74
CA GLN A 95 -13.43 -6.58 -0.53
C GLN A 95 -12.17 -6.82 0.33
N ILE A 96 -11.68 -5.79 1.03
CA ILE A 96 -10.43 -5.87 1.79
C ILE A 96 -10.43 -6.99 2.83
N ASN A 97 -11.55 -7.25 3.51
CA ASN A 97 -11.65 -8.33 4.50
C ASN A 97 -11.52 -9.73 3.90
N GLN A 98 -11.84 -9.90 2.62
CA GLN A 98 -11.69 -11.18 1.91
C GLN A 98 -10.27 -11.36 1.37
N LEU A 99 -9.61 -10.26 1.01
CA LEU A 99 -8.28 -10.25 0.41
C LEU A 99 -7.16 -10.25 1.45
N ALA A 100 -7.28 -9.41 2.48
CA ALA A 100 -6.22 -9.14 3.44
C ALA A 100 -5.73 -10.40 4.19
N PRO A 101 -6.58 -11.34 4.64
CA PRO A 101 -6.13 -12.56 5.31
C PRO A 101 -5.14 -13.37 4.47
N ALA A 102 -5.47 -13.65 3.22
CA ALA A 102 -4.61 -14.46 2.34
C ALA A 102 -3.28 -13.74 2.01
N VAL A 103 -3.33 -12.43 1.76
CA VAL A 103 -2.13 -11.65 1.45
C VAL A 103 -1.23 -11.52 2.69
N LEU A 104 -1.80 -11.22 3.86
CA LEU A 104 -1.04 -11.02 5.08
C LEU A 104 -0.48 -12.32 5.64
N ASP A 105 -1.21 -13.43 5.61
CA ASP A 105 -0.69 -14.73 6.03
C ASP A 105 0.51 -15.15 5.15
N ALA A 106 0.42 -14.87 3.85
CA ALA A 106 1.50 -15.15 2.92
C ALA A 106 2.76 -14.26 3.12
N LEU A 107 2.56 -12.98 3.45
CA LEU A 107 3.66 -12.02 3.60
C LEU A 107 4.28 -12.05 5.00
N VAL A 108 3.44 -12.20 6.02
CA VAL A 108 3.77 -12.14 7.45
C VAL A 108 2.99 -13.23 8.20
N PRO A 109 3.40 -14.50 8.12
CA PRO A 109 2.68 -15.59 8.77
C PRO A 109 2.47 -15.33 10.27
N GLY A 110 1.26 -15.58 10.75
CA GLY A 110 0.87 -15.37 12.15
C GLY A 110 0.60 -13.93 12.54
N VAL A 111 0.52 -12.98 11.59
CA VAL A 111 0.06 -11.63 11.87
C VAL A 111 -1.46 -11.60 12.08
N GLU A 112 -1.91 -10.89 13.10
CA GLU A 112 -3.33 -10.62 13.29
C GLU A 112 -3.82 -9.65 12.21
N VAL A 113 -4.85 -10.04 11.47
CA VAL A 113 -5.44 -9.20 10.44
C VAL A 113 -6.55 -8.36 11.07
N PRO A 114 -6.47 -7.02 11.00
CA PRO A 114 -7.52 -6.17 11.53
C PRO A 114 -8.81 -6.39 10.75
N ALA A 115 -9.94 -6.41 11.46
CA ALA A 115 -11.24 -6.31 10.82
C ALA A 115 -11.45 -4.88 10.32
N PHE A 116 -11.70 -4.74 9.02
CA PHE A 116 -12.02 -3.46 8.40
C PHE A 116 -13.54 -3.30 8.28
N ASP A 117 -14.06 -2.15 8.63
CA ASP A 117 -15.41 -1.72 8.31
C ASP A 117 -15.31 -0.72 7.17
N VAL A 118 -16.00 -0.99 6.06
CA VAL A 118 -15.86 -0.23 4.82
C VAL A 118 -17.23 0.29 4.42
N GLU A 119 -17.36 1.61 4.43
CA GLU A 119 -18.60 2.32 4.15
C GLU A 119 -18.41 3.18 2.89
N LEU A 120 -19.38 3.13 1.97
CA LEU A 120 -19.44 4.05 0.85
C LEU A 120 -20.11 5.35 1.31
N ILE A 121 -19.33 6.44 1.42
CA ILE A 121 -19.86 7.74 1.85
C ILE A 121 -20.58 8.44 0.69
N ASP A 122 -19.95 8.39 -0.49
CA ASP A 122 -20.51 8.94 -1.73
C ASP A 122 -19.90 8.22 -2.96
N ALA A 123 -20.13 8.75 -4.17
CA ALA A 123 -19.66 8.13 -5.41
C ALA A 123 -18.12 8.08 -5.53
N GLU A 124 -17.39 8.98 -4.88
CA GLU A 124 -15.92 9.10 -4.96
C GLU A 124 -15.24 8.73 -3.64
N THR A 125 -15.96 8.69 -2.53
CA THR A 125 -15.38 8.56 -1.19
C THR A 125 -15.79 7.26 -0.50
N VAL A 126 -14.79 6.49 -0.07
CA VAL A 126 -14.96 5.32 0.80
C VAL A 126 -14.35 5.62 2.15
N ARG A 127 -15.08 5.34 3.23
CA ARG A 127 -14.54 5.36 4.59
C ARG A 127 -14.10 3.95 4.98
N VAL A 128 -12.85 3.83 5.39
CA VAL A 128 -12.31 2.61 5.99
C VAL A 128 -12.08 2.86 7.48
N SER A 129 -12.64 1.99 8.30
CA SER A 129 -12.54 2.08 9.76
C SER A 129 -12.04 0.78 10.37
N PHE A 130 -11.10 0.84 11.30
CA PHE A 130 -10.55 -0.36 11.96
C PHE A 130 -9.96 -0.02 13.33
N THR A 131 -9.70 -1.03 14.14
CA THR A 131 -8.93 -0.89 15.39
C THR A 131 -7.47 -1.19 15.12
N GLY A 132 -6.57 -0.27 15.46
CA GLY A 132 -5.14 -0.51 15.28
C GLY A 132 -4.29 0.75 15.44
N THR A 133 -3.02 0.63 15.05
CA THR A 133 -2.03 1.67 15.30
C THR A 133 -2.06 2.78 14.25
N THR A 134 -1.44 3.91 14.59
CA THR A 134 -1.24 5.05 13.68
C THR A 134 -0.37 4.66 12.47
N GLU A 135 0.59 3.77 12.68
CA GLU A 135 1.47 3.20 11.66
C GLU A 135 0.70 2.34 10.67
N MET A 136 -0.25 1.53 11.15
CA MET A 136 -1.11 0.73 10.28
C MET A 136 -2.04 1.60 9.44
N ALA A 137 -2.54 2.70 10.01
CA ALA A 137 -3.27 3.72 9.24
C ALA A 137 -2.39 4.32 8.13
N SER A 138 -1.16 4.72 8.45
CA SER A 138 -0.21 5.22 7.46
C SER A 138 0.11 4.18 6.39
N LEU A 139 0.32 2.92 6.76
CA LEU A 139 0.56 1.84 5.81
C LEU A 139 -0.62 1.67 4.85
N LEU A 140 -1.85 1.69 5.37
CA LEU A 140 -3.06 1.59 4.55
C LEU A 140 -3.16 2.78 3.59
N GLU A 141 -2.96 4.02 4.07
CA GLU A 141 -2.94 5.23 3.24
C GLU A 141 -1.93 5.12 2.09
N GLY A 142 -0.74 4.60 2.38
CA GLY A 142 0.27 4.28 1.38
C GLY A 142 -0.22 3.26 0.36
N ALA A 143 -0.67 2.11 0.85
CA ALA A 143 -1.11 0.99 0.01
C ALA A 143 -2.26 1.39 -0.93
N VAL A 144 -3.23 2.17 -0.45
CA VAL A 144 -4.35 2.63 -1.30
C VAL A 144 -3.90 3.63 -2.35
N ARG A 145 -2.89 4.47 -2.06
CA ARG A 145 -2.27 5.33 -3.09
C ARG A 145 -1.56 4.50 -4.15
N GLY A 146 -0.82 3.46 -3.75
CA GLY A 146 -0.15 2.56 -4.69
C GLY A 146 -1.13 1.74 -5.54
N LEU A 147 -2.26 1.32 -4.96
CA LEU A 147 -3.37 0.73 -5.73
C LEU A 147 -3.98 1.75 -6.70
N GLY A 148 -4.17 2.99 -6.27
CA GLY A 148 -4.61 4.08 -7.14
C GLY A 148 -3.72 4.21 -8.37
N GLN A 149 -2.40 4.23 -8.18
CA GLN A 149 -1.44 4.26 -9.29
C GLN A 149 -1.57 3.04 -10.21
N HIS A 150 -1.83 1.85 -9.67
CA HIS A 150 -2.05 0.66 -10.49
C HIS A 150 -3.28 0.78 -11.40
N PHE A 151 -4.37 1.39 -10.91
CA PHE A 151 -5.62 1.56 -11.65
C PHE A 151 -5.69 2.86 -12.47
N GLY A 152 -4.68 3.73 -12.43
CA GLY A 152 -4.75 5.05 -13.06
C GLY A 152 -5.72 6.00 -12.35
N GLU A 153 -5.78 5.92 -11.02
CA GLU A 153 -6.66 6.71 -10.16
C GLU A 153 -5.84 7.62 -9.24
N ARG A 154 -6.36 8.82 -9.00
CA ARG A 154 -5.87 9.72 -7.95
C ARG A 154 -6.60 9.39 -6.65
N VAL A 155 -5.83 8.99 -5.64
CA VAL A 155 -6.31 8.58 -4.32
C VAL A 155 -5.81 9.55 -3.24
N GLU A 156 -6.75 10.13 -2.51
CA GLU A 156 -6.50 11.15 -1.48
C GLU A 156 -7.09 10.70 -0.13
N PRO A 157 -6.30 9.96 0.69
CA PRO A 157 -6.76 9.54 1.99
C PRO A 157 -6.63 10.67 3.02
N THR A 158 -7.67 10.86 3.83
CA THR A 158 -7.76 11.85 4.91
C THR A 158 -8.18 11.17 6.20
N ARG A 159 -7.50 11.45 7.31
CA ARG A 159 -7.88 10.90 8.62
C ARG A 159 -9.09 11.65 9.16
N ALA A 160 -10.13 10.89 9.51
CA ALA A 160 -11.28 11.42 10.23
C ALA A 160 -11.12 11.20 11.73
N SER A 161 -11.71 12.09 12.53
CA SER A 161 -11.74 11.93 13.98
C SER A 161 -12.59 10.72 14.36
N PRO A 162 -12.12 9.84 15.25
CA PRO A 162 -12.96 8.76 15.74
C PRO A 162 -14.11 9.31 16.58
N PRO A 163 -15.25 8.60 16.62
CA PRO A 163 -16.32 8.96 17.53
C PRO A 163 -15.86 8.83 18.99
N SER A 164 -16.39 9.66 19.87
CA SER A 164 -15.99 9.71 21.30
C SER A 164 -16.13 8.37 22.03
N TYR A 165 -17.08 7.53 21.60
CA TYR A 165 -17.32 6.20 22.18
C TYR A 165 -16.35 5.11 21.67
N ALA A 166 -15.51 5.39 20.67
CA ALA A 166 -14.53 4.45 20.12
C ALA A 166 -13.16 5.11 19.82
N PRO A 167 -12.46 5.63 20.84
CA PRO A 167 -11.22 6.41 20.66
C PRO A 167 -10.05 5.61 20.06
N ASN A 168 -10.09 4.28 20.17
CA ASN A 168 -9.09 3.38 19.60
C ASN A 168 -9.34 3.05 18.12
N ARG A 169 -10.48 3.48 17.58
CA ARG A 169 -10.80 3.31 16.16
C ARG A 169 -9.98 4.29 15.34
N ARG A 170 -9.61 3.89 14.14
CA ARG A 170 -9.01 4.70 13.10
C ARG A 170 -10.00 4.78 11.97
N LEU A 171 -10.23 5.99 11.46
CA LEU A 171 -11.13 6.27 10.35
C LEU A 171 -10.33 7.00 9.27
N ILE A 172 -10.41 6.50 8.05
CA ILE A 172 -9.74 7.07 6.90
C ILE A 172 -10.77 7.21 5.78
N ASP A 173 -11.01 8.46 5.38
CA ASP A 173 -11.83 8.80 4.23
C ASP A 173 -10.92 8.81 3.00
N ILE A 174 -11.23 7.96 2.03
CA ILE A 174 -10.41 7.72 0.85
C ILE A 174 -11.21 8.23 -0.35
N LYS A 175 -10.84 9.42 -0.82
CA LYS A 175 -11.38 9.96 -2.06
C LYS A 175 -10.63 9.37 -3.25
N ILE A 176 -11.36 8.86 -4.23
CA ILE A 176 -10.85 8.17 -5.41
C ILE A 176 -11.46 8.85 -6.64
N THR A 177 -10.59 9.39 -7.48
CA THR A 177 -10.99 10.06 -8.72
C THR A 177 -10.20 9.48 -9.91
N PRO A 178 -10.81 9.35 -11.10
CA PRO A 178 -10.06 8.95 -12.29
C PRO A 178 -8.92 9.94 -12.57
N ASP A 179 -7.72 9.43 -12.90
CA ASP A 179 -6.63 10.32 -13.34
C ASP A 179 -6.90 10.77 -14.78
N ARG A 180 -7.45 11.98 -14.93
CA ARG A 180 -7.77 12.57 -16.23
C ARG A 180 -6.55 12.83 -17.12
N ARG A 181 -5.31 12.62 -16.63
CA ARG A 181 -4.09 12.79 -17.44
C ARG A 181 -3.97 11.78 -18.59
N THR A 182 -4.69 10.66 -18.54
CA THR A 182 -4.70 9.67 -19.64
C THR A 182 -5.66 9.99 -20.78
N ASP A 183 -6.56 10.97 -20.63
CA ASP A 183 -7.55 11.32 -21.67
C ASP A 183 -7.04 12.37 -22.67
N ASP A 184 -5.87 12.96 -22.44
CA ASP A 184 -5.25 13.98 -23.31
C ASP A 184 -4.35 13.38 -24.41
N VAL A 185 -4.51 12.10 -24.74
CA VAL A 185 -4.01 11.59 -26.02
C VAL A 185 -4.99 12.05 -27.09
N PRO A 186 -4.64 13.00 -27.97
CA PRO A 186 -5.51 13.35 -29.09
C PRO A 186 -5.77 12.06 -29.87
N SER A 187 -7.06 11.74 -30.04
CA SER A 187 -7.49 10.68 -30.95
C SER A 187 -6.73 10.89 -32.26
N PRO A 188 -6.01 9.87 -32.79
CA PRO A 188 -5.35 10.01 -34.08
C PRO A 188 -6.43 10.42 -35.07
N THR A 189 -6.25 11.61 -35.62
CA THR A 189 -7.08 12.23 -36.62
C THR A 189 -7.44 11.19 -37.67
N GLY A 190 -8.74 11.13 -37.98
CA GLY A 190 -9.35 10.12 -38.82
C GLY A 190 -8.51 9.79 -40.05
N VAL A 191 -8.07 8.52 -40.13
CA VAL A 191 -7.63 7.95 -41.38
C VAL A 191 -8.86 7.90 -42.28
N ASP A 192 -8.92 8.86 -43.20
CA ASP A 192 -9.90 8.93 -44.27
C ASP A 192 -9.82 7.66 -45.13
N ARG A 193 -10.72 6.70 -44.87
CA ARG A 193 -10.84 5.43 -45.59
C ARG A 193 -11.48 5.57 -46.99
N ARG A 194 -11.20 6.66 -47.72
CA ARG A 194 -11.74 6.89 -49.07
C ARG A 194 -10.68 7.08 -50.16
N LYS A 195 -9.61 6.27 -50.20
CA LYS A 195 -8.76 6.19 -51.41
C LYS A 195 -8.11 4.82 -51.60
N PHE A 196 -8.90 3.75 -51.65
CA PHE A 196 -8.43 2.47 -52.20
C PHE A 196 -9.60 1.71 -52.79
N PHE A 197 -10.08 2.12 -53.97
CA PHE A 197 -10.69 1.25 -54.98
C PHE A 197 -11.01 2.10 -56.20
N SER A 198 -10.18 2.01 -57.24
CA SER A 198 -10.59 2.21 -58.63
C SER A 198 -9.63 1.39 -59.48
N PHE A 199 -10.19 0.36 -60.10
CA PHE A 199 -9.64 -0.37 -61.25
C PHE A 199 -9.79 0.48 -62.50
#